data_AF-A0AA38RIT7-F1
#
_entry.id   AF-A0AA38RIT7-F1
#
_cell.length_a   1.000
_cell.length_b   1.000
_cell.length_c   1.000
_cell.angle_alpha   90.00
_cell.angle_beta   90.00
_cell.angle_gamma   90.00
#
_symmetry.space_group_name_H-M   'P 1'
#
loop_
_entity.id
_entity.type
_entity.pdbx_description
1 polymer ?
#
loop_
_entity_poly.entity_id
_entity_poly.type
_entity_poly.pdbx_seq_one_letter_code
_entity_poly.pdbx_strand_id
1 'polypeptide(L)'
;MAEAAVAFGLAVNALQVVDYGIKFLATAWNIWKSGKEGVDGLVDLQLVSQDVRAVVKELETAPSSSSHPLNDGSNERIMTLAKECGEISQRILDSVESLGIPGKGRRKRQAIVAAARLAWKYDEIMALQARLADMKSEITLNLNISLRSCMMKSLENQDVIKQQLAQSHKDNHKLKSRIEKMADDGEGLGSTLVRYLVWGADSTWSRELAQSIFDGLLEAVYNSEKYHNSDASAFKIGKSRRATLERKFLSKLQYDGMQDRELTVVEAHQTTFRWILEQEDDQQRPWTNFRHWLESDQQLYWITGKAGSGKSTLMRFITQPVSSNNAISATDEEPRCSEYLLRWAKGRRIVFGAFYFWAAGMNIQSSKEGLYRTLLYQILRHCPEAIPHVCPERWEALCLFNEDPRSLGEGELRNILLKTARVVSSTASLCLFIDGLDEFNGRHDDLIRLVQELLATSPIKICVGSRPWLVFEDALSSQSNLRLEDLTHDDIKEYVMTRFQSDAEFGRLREQEADFSDDLVDNVVGKASGVFLWVDLVVTSLLDGMRSGDRACDLQRRLDQLPGDLESLYDDIFGSIDPLYLEHAAQYFQMMQACD
;
A
#
# COMPACT_ATOMS: atom_id res chain seq x y z
N MET A 1 11.79 -26.28 24.85
CA MET A 1 11.47 -24.85 25.07
C MET A 1 12.73 -24.02 25.31
N ALA A 2 13.52 -24.34 26.35
CA ALA A 2 14.89 -23.78 26.54
C ALA A 2 15.81 -23.98 25.31
N GLU A 3 15.57 -25.05 24.55
CA GLU A 3 16.31 -25.40 23.33
C GLU A 3 16.25 -24.33 22.23
N ALA A 4 15.11 -23.65 22.04
CA ALA A 4 14.99 -22.64 20.97
C ALA A 4 15.81 -21.39 21.29
N ALA A 5 15.81 -20.94 22.55
CA ALA A 5 16.63 -19.82 22.99
C ALA A 5 18.14 -20.15 22.90
N VAL A 6 18.54 -21.38 23.25
CA VAL A 6 19.92 -21.84 23.09
C VAL A 6 20.31 -21.95 21.62
N ALA A 7 19.47 -22.53 20.76
CA ALA A 7 19.70 -22.62 19.33
C ALA A 7 19.82 -21.23 18.70
N PHE A 8 18.97 -20.27 19.07
CA PHE A 8 19.07 -18.89 18.64
C PHE A 8 20.38 -18.23 19.08
N GLY A 9 20.79 -18.37 20.36
CA GLY A 9 22.07 -17.86 20.84
C GLY A 9 23.27 -18.45 20.08
N LEU A 10 23.24 -19.76 19.80
CA LEU A 10 24.28 -20.44 19.01
C LEU A 10 24.30 -19.97 17.55
N ALA A 11 23.14 -19.86 16.88
CA ALA A 11 23.04 -19.32 15.53
C ALA A 11 23.59 -17.89 15.46
N VAL A 12 23.28 -17.07 16.45
CA VAL A 12 23.74 -15.68 16.56
C VAL A 12 25.27 -15.63 16.60
N ASN A 13 25.87 -16.39 17.53
CA ASN A 13 27.33 -16.41 17.68
C ASN A 13 28.00 -17.00 16.43
N ALA A 14 27.41 -18.03 15.82
CA ALA A 14 27.91 -18.60 14.57
C ALA A 14 27.86 -17.60 13.40
N LEU A 15 26.79 -16.81 13.27
CA LEU A 15 26.67 -15.77 12.24
C LEU A 15 27.69 -14.65 12.43
N GLN A 16 27.92 -14.21 13.68
CA GLN A 16 28.97 -13.23 13.99
C GLN A 16 30.34 -13.77 13.54
N VAL A 17 30.66 -15.02 13.91
CA VAL A 17 31.91 -15.69 13.56
C VAL A 17 32.10 -15.79 12.05
N VAL A 18 31.05 -16.19 11.32
CA VAL A 18 31.08 -16.30 9.86
C VAL A 18 31.35 -14.94 9.21
N ASP A 19 30.71 -13.87 9.69
CA ASP A 19 30.88 -12.53 9.15
C ASP A 19 32.29 -11.98 9.44
N TYR A 20 32.77 -12.15 10.67
CA TYR A 20 34.16 -11.85 11.04
C TYR A 20 35.14 -12.63 10.15
N GLY A 21 34.87 -13.91 9.90
CA GLY A 21 35.69 -14.76 9.02
C GLY A 21 35.73 -14.28 7.58
N ILE A 22 34.58 -13.89 7.01
CA ILE A 22 34.50 -13.33 5.64
C ILE A 22 35.30 -12.02 5.56
N LYS A 23 35.14 -11.12 6.54
CA LYS A 23 35.88 -9.86 6.60
C LYS A 23 37.37 -10.08 6.80
N PHE A 24 37.75 -11.01 7.67
CA PHE A 24 39.13 -11.43 7.88
C PHE A 24 39.77 -11.87 6.55
N LEU A 25 39.11 -12.75 5.81
CA LEU A 25 39.60 -13.24 4.51
C LEU A 25 39.66 -12.12 3.46
N ALA A 26 38.71 -11.19 3.45
CA ALA A 26 38.73 -10.03 2.57
C ALA A 26 39.90 -9.08 2.88
N THR A 27 40.19 -8.82 4.16
CA THR A 27 41.35 -8.02 4.57
C THR A 27 42.67 -8.74 4.26
N ALA A 28 42.73 -10.05 4.49
CA ALA A 28 43.89 -10.89 4.14
C ALA A 28 44.16 -10.86 2.63
N TRP A 29 43.10 -10.93 1.81
CA TRP A 29 43.17 -10.78 0.36
C TRP A 29 43.67 -9.40 -0.07
N ASN A 30 43.18 -8.33 0.56
CA ASN A 30 43.63 -6.97 0.25
C ASN A 30 45.13 -6.79 0.56
N ILE A 31 45.63 -7.36 1.66
CA ILE A 31 47.06 -7.36 1.99
C ILE A 31 47.86 -8.18 0.97
N TRP A 32 47.35 -9.34 0.55
CA TRP A 32 47.96 -10.19 -0.48
C TRP A 32 48.12 -9.42 -1.81
N LYS A 33 47.08 -8.67 -2.22
CA LYS A 33 47.00 -7.90 -3.48
C LYS A 33 47.80 -6.59 -3.46
N SER A 34 47.71 -5.78 -2.40
CA SER A 34 48.21 -4.40 -2.41
C SER A 34 49.70 -4.24 -2.07
N GLY A 35 50.30 -5.17 -1.32
CA GLY A 35 51.76 -5.28 -1.08
C GLY A 35 52.50 -4.09 -0.43
N LYS A 36 51.91 -2.89 -0.36
CA LYS A 36 52.57 -1.64 0.10
C LYS A 36 51.89 -0.94 1.29
N GLU A 37 50.61 -1.20 1.57
CA GLU A 37 49.84 -0.59 2.70
C GLU A 37 49.65 -1.56 3.89
N GLY A 38 50.51 -2.56 4.03
CA GLY A 38 50.27 -3.73 4.89
C GLY A 38 50.37 -3.53 6.41
N VAL A 39 50.62 -2.33 6.96
CA VAL A 39 50.73 -2.17 8.43
C VAL A 39 49.37 -1.89 9.07
N ASP A 40 48.54 -1.04 8.45
CA ASP A 40 47.22 -0.71 8.98
C ASP A 40 46.28 -1.92 8.84
N GLY A 41 46.32 -2.61 7.69
CA GLY A 41 45.56 -3.86 7.50
C GLY A 41 45.99 -5.02 8.41
N LEU A 42 47.24 -5.08 8.88
CA LEU A 42 47.69 -6.09 9.86
C LEU A 42 47.11 -5.80 11.25
N VAL A 43 46.98 -4.53 11.63
CA VAL A 43 46.32 -4.12 12.88
C VAL A 43 44.83 -4.48 12.80
N ASP A 44 44.19 -4.24 11.66
CA ASP A 44 42.79 -4.62 11.42
C ASP A 44 42.59 -6.14 11.48
N LEU A 45 43.50 -6.95 10.92
CA LEU A 45 43.46 -8.41 11.03
C LEU A 45 43.61 -8.89 12.47
N GLN A 46 44.51 -8.27 13.25
CA GLN A 46 44.68 -8.61 14.66
C GLN A 46 43.43 -8.28 15.46
N LEU A 47 42.80 -7.14 15.20
CA LEU A 47 41.56 -6.74 15.86
C LEU A 47 40.43 -7.72 15.54
N VAL A 48 40.21 -8.04 14.26
CA VAL A 48 39.20 -9.04 13.85
C VAL A 48 39.50 -10.43 14.43
N SER A 49 40.77 -10.84 14.52
CA SER A 49 41.14 -12.14 15.12
C SER A 49 40.84 -12.22 16.62
N GLN A 50 40.95 -11.09 17.35
CA GLN A 50 40.57 -11.02 18.76
C GLN A 50 39.06 -11.14 18.93
N ASP A 51 38.29 -10.50 18.04
CA ASP A 51 36.83 -10.58 18.03
C ASP A 51 36.35 -12.01 17.72
N VAL A 52 36.93 -12.67 16.71
CA VAL A 52 36.64 -14.10 16.40
C VAL A 52 36.93 -14.98 17.60
N ARG A 53 38.07 -14.77 18.28
CA ARG A 53 38.46 -15.57 19.45
C ARG A 53 37.50 -15.37 20.63
N ALA A 54 36.99 -14.17 20.83
CA ALA A 54 35.99 -13.89 21.85
C ALA A 54 34.69 -14.68 21.58
N VAL A 55 34.18 -14.64 20.34
CA VAL A 55 32.91 -15.31 20.00
C VAL A 55 33.05 -16.84 19.90
N VAL A 56 34.18 -17.36 19.42
CA VAL A 56 34.46 -18.81 19.44
C VAL A 56 34.49 -19.34 20.87
N LYS A 57 35.08 -18.60 21.82
CA LYS A 57 35.06 -18.97 23.23
C LYS A 57 33.63 -19.00 23.78
N GLU A 58 32.78 -18.06 23.38
CA GLU A 58 31.36 -18.08 23.75
C GLU A 58 30.62 -19.30 23.17
N LEU A 59 30.87 -19.65 21.91
CA LEU A 59 30.33 -20.86 21.26
C LEU A 59 30.74 -22.15 21.99
N GLU A 60 32.00 -22.25 22.43
CA GLU A 60 32.51 -23.41 23.16
C GLU A 60 31.98 -23.52 24.60
N THR A 61 31.68 -22.38 25.24
CA THR A 61 31.10 -22.35 26.60
C THR A 61 29.59 -22.57 26.63
N ALA A 62 28.91 -22.54 25.49
CA ALA A 62 27.48 -22.77 25.41
C ALA A 62 27.14 -24.23 25.80
N PRO A 63 26.10 -24.45 26.62
CA PRO A 63 25.81 -25.77 27.18
C PRO A 63 25.49 -26.77 26.07
N SER A 64 26.40 -27.72 25.83
CA SER A 64 26.28 -28.76 24.80
C SER A 64 25.31 -29.89 25.16
N SER A 65 24.43 -29.71 26.14
CA SER A 65 23.62 -30.80 26.69
C SER A 65 22.30 -30.31 27.28
N SER A 66 21.22 -30.42 26.50
CA SER A 66 19.91 -30.77 27.02
C SER A 66 19.64 -32.22 26.64
N SER A 67 19.62 -33.12 27.62
CA SER A 67 19.31 -34.55 27.50
C SER A 67 17.81 -34.80 27.30
N HIS A 68 17.19 -34.07 26.37
CA HIS A 68 15.83 -34.33 25.90
C HIS A 68 15.88 -34.51 24.38
N PRO A 69 15.13 -35.48 23.81
CA PRO A 69 15.11 -35.68 22.37
C PRO A 69 14.63 -34.39 21.69
N LEU A 70 15.47 -33.85 20.82
CA LEU A 70 15.23 -32.64 20.04
C LEU A 70 14.01 -32.88 19.14
N ASN A 71 12.92 -32.14 19.37
CA ASN A 71 11.68 -32.30 18.60
C ASN A 71 11.61 -31.39 17.36
N ASP A 72 12.68 -30.67 17.00
CA ASP A 72 12.71 -29.72 15.89
C ASP A 72 14.06 -29.80 15.15
N GLY A 73 14.06 -30.43 13.96
CA GLY A 73 15.27 -30.69 13.17
C GLY A 73 16.04 -29.44 12.72
N SER A 74 15.38 -28.28 12.70
CA SER A 74 16.02 -26.99 12.40
C SER A 74 17.02 -26.57 13.48
N ASN A 75 16.67 -26.77 14.76
CA ASN A 75 17.54 -26.42 15.89
C ASN A 75 18.77 -27.33 15.97
N GLU A 76 18.62 -28.62 15.65
CA GLU A 76 19.74 -29.57 15.59
C GLU A 76 20.72 -29.22 14.45
N ARG A 77 20.19 -28.81 13.30
CA ARG A 77 21.00 -28.33 12.18
C ARG A 77 21.77 -27.07 12.57
N ILE A 78 21.14 -26.10 13.23
CA ILE A 78 21.80 -24.88 13.74
C ILE A 78 22.96 -25.24 14.67
N MET A 79 22.78 -26.17 15.60
CA MET A 79 23.84 -26.60 16.52
C MET A 79 25.02 -27.25 15.77
N THR A 80 24.73 -28.06 14.76
CA THR A 80 25.75 -28.70 13.92
C THR A 80 26.55 -27.65 13.13
N LEU A 81 25.85 -26.70 12.49
CA LEU A 81 26.48 -25.62 11.72
C LEU A 81 27.30 -24.69 12.62
N ALA A 82 26.84 -24.40 13.84
CA ALA A 82 27.58 -23.61 14.82
C ALA A 82 28.90 -24.30 15.22
N LYS A 83 28.90 -25.62 15.37
CA LYS A 83 30.12 -26.40 15.62
C LYS A 83 31.09 -26.34 14.43
N GLU A 84 30.59 -26.51 13.20
CA GLU A 84 31.40 -26.38 11.99
C GLU A 84 31.99 -24.96 11.85
N CYS A 85 31.25 -23.92 12.23
CA CYS A 85 31.74 -22.54 12.29
C CYS A 85 32.90 -22.40 13.27
N GLY A 86 32.81 -23.01 14.46
CA GLY A 86 33.89 -23.05 15.44
C GLY A 86 35.16 -23.69 14.88
N GLU A 87 35.04 -24.84 14.21
CA GLU A 87 36.17 -25.55 13.61
C GLU A 87 36.85 -24.75 12.48
N ILE A 88 36.08 -24.11 11.60
CA ILE A 88 36.62 -23.25 10.53
C ILE A 88 37.33 -22.04 11.12
N SER A 89 36.79 -21.47 12.19
CA SER A 89 37.34 -20.28 12.84
C SER A 89 38.63 -20.57 13.58
N GLN A 90 38.73 -21.74 14.20
CA GLN A 90 39.99 -22.18 14.80
C GLN A 90 41.08 -22.34 13.73
N ARG A 91 40.75 -22.90 12.55
CA ARG A 91 41.70 -22.97 11.43
C ARG A 91 42.15 -21.59 10.95
N ILE A 92 41.25 -20.61 10.90
CA ILE A 92 41.57 -19.23 10.55
C ILE A 92 42.53 -18.65 11.60
N LEU A 93 42.22 -18.80 12.90
CA LEU A 93 43.04 -18.31 14.01
C LEU A 93 44.44 -18.96 14.04
N ASP A 94 44.52 -20.29 13.89
CA ASP A 94 45.78 -21.04 13.84
C ASP A 94 46.66 -20.56 12.67
N SER A 95 46.03 -20.24 11.53
CA SER A 95 46.72 -19.68 10.37
C SER A 95 47.31 -18.29 10.68
N VAL A 96 46.62 -17.45 11.46
CA VAL A 96 47.14 -16.14 11.90
C VAL A 96 48.32 -16.30 12.86
N GLU A 97 48.24 -17.23 13.80
CA GLU A 97 49.31 -17.46 14.77
C GLU A 97 50.58 -18.00 14.10
N SER A 98 50.42 -18.84 13.07
CA SER A 98 51.54 -19.35 12.26
C SER A 98 52.31 -18.25 11.52
N LEU A 99 51.67 -17.10 11.26
CA LEU A 99 52.27 -15.95 10.57
C LEU A 99 53.19 -15.10 11.46
N GLY A 100 53.13 -15.27 12.80
CA GLY A 100 54.05 -14.73 13.81
C GLY A 100 54.55 -13.29 13.60
N ILE A 101 54.09 -12.33 14.41
CA ILE A 101 54.57 -10.93 14.32
C ILE A 101 55.66 -10.65 15.36
N PRO A 102 56.93 -10.42 14.95
CA PRO A 102 57.91 -9.79 15.83
C PRO A 102 58.40 -8.42 15.29
N GLY A 103 58.01 -7.35 15.99
CA GLY A 103 58.79 -6.11 16.18
C GLY A 103 59.05 -5.18 14.97
N LYS A 104 58.83 -3.87 15.19
CA LYS A 104 58.93 -2.77 14.21
C LYS A 104 60.27 -2.76 13.42
N GLY A 105 60.22 -2.94 12.09
CA GLY A 105 61.36 -2.72 11.17
C GLY A 105 61.00 -2.84 9.67
N ARG A 106 61.52 -1.93 8.82
CA ARG A 106 61.14 -1.78 7.39
C ARG A 106 61.52 -2.99 6.50
N ARG A 107 62.65 -3.66 6.75
CA ARG A 107 63.10 -4.89 6.03
C ARG A 107 62.29 -6.14 6.38
N LYS A 108 61.59 -6.16 7.52
CA LYS A 108 60.72 -7.28 7.93
C LYS A 108 59.31 -7.19 7.32
N ARG A 109 58.91 -6.03 6.79
CA ARG A 109 57.59 -5.84 6.15
C ARG A 109 57.41 -6.66 4.86
N GLN A 110 58.46 -6.73 4.03
CA GLN A 110 58.45 -7.55 2.82
C GLN A 110 58.47 -9.05 3.14
N ALA A 111 59.16 -9.45 4.22
CA ALA A 111 59.16 -10.84 4.70
C ALA A 111 57.78 -11.27 5.22
N ILE A 112 57.04 -10.39 5.90
CA ILE A 112 55.68 -10.67 6.39
C ILE A 112 54.69 -10.82 5.22
N VAL A 113 54.73 -9.92 4.23
CA VAL A 113 53.88 -10.03 3.02
C VAL A 113 54.27 -11.27 2.20
N ALA A 114 55.56 -11.61 2.11
CA ALA A 114 56.01 -12.83 1.44
C ALA A 114 55.58 -14.11 2.20
N ALA A 115 55.61 -14.10 3.53
CA ALA A 115 55.13 -15.19 4.37
C ALA A 115 53.60 -15.36 4.26
N ALA A 116 52.84 -14.27 4.27
CA ALA A 116 51.40 -14.28 4.02
C ALA A 116 51.04 -14.83 2.63
N ARG A 117 51.82 -14.47 1.60
CA ARG A 117 51.68 -15.02 0.24
C ARG A 117 52.06 -16.50 0.13
N LEU A 118 52.91 -17.01 1.03
CA LEU A 118 53.30 -18.42 1.07
C LEU A 118 52.30 -19.26 1.87
N ALA A 119 51.71 -18.68 2.92
CA ALA A 119 50.77 -19.32 3.83
C ALA A 119 49.34 -19.35 3.29
N TRP A 120 48.93 -18.36 2.48
CA TRP A 120 47.59 -18.30 1.92
C TRP A 120 47.62 -18.30 0.39
N LYS A 121 47.16 -19.40 -0.20
CA LYS A 121 46.93 -19.49 -1.64
C LYS A 121 45.59 -18.85 -2.01
N TYR A 122 45.53 -18.28 -3.21
CA TYR A 122 44.29 -17.68 -3.74
C TYR A 122 43.10 -18.66 -3.67
N ASP A 123 43.30 -19.89 -4.14
CA ASP A 123 42.25 -20.90 -4.18
C ASP A 123 41.74 -21.28 -2.78
N GLU A 124 42.61 -21.24 -1.77
CA GLU A 124 42.24 -21.54 -0.38
C GLU A 124 41.42 -20.41 0.26
N ILE A 125 41.80 -19.15 0.03
CA ILE A 125 41.02 -17.99 0.51
C ILE A 125 39.63 -17.98 -0.12
N MET A 126 39.56 -18.16 -1.45
CA MET A 126 38.28 -18.16 -2.17
C MET A 126 37.39 -19.35 -1.77
N ALA A 127 37.97 -20.54 -1.58
CA ALA A 127 37.22 -21.71 -1.12
C ALA A 127 36.67 -21.53 0.30
N LEU A 128 37.46 -20.97 1.22
CA LEU A 128 37.00 -20.67 2.57
C LEU A 128 35.91 -19.58 2.57
N GLN A 129 36.06 -18.55 1.75
CA GLN A 129 35.06 -17.48 1.64
C GLN A 129 33.73 -18.02 1.09
N ALA A 130 33.77 -18.86 0.05
CA ALA A 130 32.58 -19.51 -0.49
C ALA A 130 31.90 -20.38 0.57
N ARG A 131 32.67 -21.21 1.29
CA ARG A 131 32.13 -22.07 2.35
C ARG A 131 31.49 -21.27 3.49
N LEU A 132 32.11 -20.16 3.90
CA LEU A 132 31.53 -19.27 4.92
C LEU A 132 30.23 -18.60 4.43
N ALA A 133 30.17 -18.20 3.15
CA ALA A 133 28.95 -17.64 2.57
C ALA A 133 27.81 -18.67 2.47
N ASP A 134 28.12 -19.92 2.11
CA ASP A 134 27.17 -21.03 2.10
C ASP A 134 26.64 -21.30 3.52
N MET A 135 27.55 -21.35 4.50
CA MET A 135 27.22 -21.52 5.91
C MET A 135 26.33 -20.39 6.44
N LYS A 136 26.62 -19.13 6.09
CA LYS A 136 25.78 -17.97 6.43
C LYS A 136 24.35 -18.19 5.93
N SER A 137 24.21 -18.56 4.66
CA SER A 137 22.90 -18.80 4.03
C SER A 137 22.15 -19.95 4.69
N GLU A 138 22.83 -21.04 5.03
CA GLU A 138 22.22 -22.21 5.68
C GLU A 138 21.78 -21.90 7.12
N ILE A 139 22.59 -21.16 7.89
CA ILE A 139 22.22 -20.72 9.24
C ILE A 139 21.04 -19.75 9.18
N THR A 140 21.05 -18.76 8.27
CA THR A 140 19.94 -17.80 8.10
C THR A 140 18.63 -18.50 7.74
N LEU A 141 18.66 -19.51 6.85
CA LEU A 141 17.47 -20.28 6.49
C LEU A 141 16.92 -21.06 7.69
N ASN A 142 17.76 -21.82 8.40
CA ASN A 142 17.32 -22.59 9.56
C ASN A 142 16.83 -21.67 10.69
N LEU A 143 17.48 -20.52 10.89
CA LEU A 143 17.06 -19.51 11.85
C LEU A 143 15.67 -18.96 11.51
N ASN A 144 15.38 -18.72 10.23
CA ASN A 144 14.05 -18.31 9.77
C ASN A 144 12.99 -19.40 10.04
N ILE A 145 13.29 -20.67 9.78
CA ILE A 145 12.40 -21.80 10.09
C ILE A 145 12.11 -21.88 11.60
N SER A 146 13.14 -21.79 12.43
CA SER A 146 12.99 -21.82 13.89
C SER A 146 12.21 -20.60 14.41
N LEU A 147 12.40 -19.42 13.79
CA LEU A 147 11.60 -18.21 14.05
C LEU A 147 10.11 -18.42 13.75
N ARG A 148 9.77 -18.98 12.58
CA ARG A 148 8.39 -19.33 12.22
C ARG A 148 7.78 -20.32 13.22
N SER A 149 8.52 -21.39 13.53
CA SER A 149 8.13 -22.40 14.53
C SER A 149 7.82 -21.74 15.89
N CYS A 150 8.60 -20.74 16.30
CA CYS A 150 8.35 -20.00 17.53
C CYS A 150 7.13 -19.08 17.46
N MET A 151 6.91 -18.39 16.33
CA MET A 151 5.75 -17.52 16.13
C MET A 151 4.41 -18.27 16.09
N MET A 152 4.42 -19.57 15.79
CA MET A 152 3.23 -20.43 15.86
C MET A 152 2.89 -20.93 17.28
N LYS A 153 3.85 -20.87 18.22
CA LYS A 153 3.63 -21.27 19.63
C LYS A 153 2.80 -20.23 20.38
N SER A 154 2.23 -20.61 21.53
CA SER A 154 1.46 -19.69 22.39
C SER A 154 2.27 -18.44 22.76
N LEU A 155 1.58 -17.32 23.04
CA LEU A 155 2.22 -16.07 23.43
C LEU A 155 3.08 -16.22 24.68
N GLU A 156 2.58 -16.96 25.68
CA GLU A 156 3.35 -17.30 26.89
C GLU A 156 4.68 -18.00 26.55
N ASN A 157 4.66 -18.93 25.59
CA ASN A 157 5.88 -19.61 25.16
C ASN A 157 6.84 -18.67 24.42
N GLN A 158 6.31 -17.73 23.62
CA GLN A 158 7.12 -16.71 22.97
C GLN A 158 7.78 -15.77 24.00
N ASP A 159 7.05 -15.36 25.03
CA ASP A 159 7.58 -14.50 26.10
C ASP A 159 8.63 -15.22 26.94
N VAL A 160 8.41 -16.51 27.24
CA VAL A 160 9.42 -17.36 27.90
C VAL A 160 10.70 -17.44 27.06
N ILE A 161 10.60 -17.59 25.73
CA ILE A 161 11.77 -17.61 24.85
C ILE A 161 12.49 -16.25 24.86
N LYS A 162 11.75 -15.13 24.79
CA LYS A 162 12.33 -13.78 24.90
C LYS A 162 13.06 -13.59 26.24
N GLN A 163 12.46 -14.01 27.34
CA GLN A 163 13.07 -13.96 28.68
C GLN A 163 14.29 -14.87 28.80
N GLN A 164 14.25 -16.07 28.21
CA GLN A 164 15.39 -16.99 28.21
C GLN A 164 16.55 -16.47 27.36
N LEU A 165 16.28 -15.85 26.21
CA LEU A 165 17.27 -15.13 25.42
C LEU A 165 17.92 -14.00 26.24
N ALA A 166 17.11 -13.25 26.99
CA ALA A 166 17.63 -12.22 27.90
C ALA A 166 18.50 -12.80 29.03
N GLN A 167 18.14 -13.99 29.53
CA GLN A 167 18.80 -14.63 30.66
C GLN A 167 20.06 -15.43 30.27
N SER A 168 20.24 -15.76 28.98
CA SER A 168 21.40 -16.47 28.43
C SER A 168 22.72 -15.72 28.66
N HIS A 169 22.69 -14.38 28.71
CA HIS A 169 23.83 -13.58 29.20
C HIS A 169 23.66 -13.23 30.68
N LYS A 170 23.99 -14.17 31.56
CA LYS A 170 23.95 -14.00 33.03
C LYS A 170 24.80 -12.81 33.54
N ASP A 171 25.84 -12.42 32.82
CA ASP A 171 26.84 -11.49 33.33
C ASP A 171 26.54 -10.01 33.04
N ASN A 172 25.41 -9.68 32.41
CA ASN A 172 25.35 -8.40 31.72
C ASN A 172 23.95 -7.73 31.80
N HIS A 173 23.67 -7.19 33.01
CA HIS A 173 22.44 -6.54 33.48
C HIS A 173 21.85 -5.44 32.55
N LYS A 174 22.68 -4.82 31.70
CA LYS A 174 22.26 -3.80 30.71
C LYS A 174 21.49 -4.39 29.50
N LEU A 175 21.81 -5.62 29.07
CA LEU A 175 21.04 -6.31 28.02
C LEU A 175 19.70 -6.77 28.56
N LYS A 176 19.72 -7.38 29.75
CA LYS A 176 18.52 -7.84 30.44
C LYS A 176 17.49 -6.72 30.56
N SER A 177 17.89 -5.56 31.09
CA SER A 177 17.00 -4.39 31.22
C SER A 177 16.56 -3.76 29.89
N ARG A 178 17.32 -3.90 28.80
CA ARG A 178 16.90 -3.43 27.46
C ARG A 178 15.94 -4.42 26.78
N ILE A 179 16.20 -5.72 26.84
CA ILE A 179 15.28 -6.74 26.31
C ILE A 179 13.97 -6.76 27.11
N GLU A 180 14.04 -6.57 28.44
CA GLU A 180 12.84 -6.42 29.28
C GLU A 180 12.02 -5.19 28.89
N LYS A 181 12.65 -4.02 28.67
CA LYS A 181 11.96 -2.84 28.12
C LYS A 181 11.40 -3.05 26.71
N MET A 182 12.07 -3.82 25.87
CA MET A 182 11.62 -4.12 24.50
C MET A 182 10.47 -5.13 24.45
N ALA A 183 10.39 -6.03 25.44
CA ALA A 183 9.22 -6.87 25.64
C ALA A 183 7.98 -6.01 25.96
N ASP A 184 8.17 -4.92 26.72
CA ASP A 184 7.13 -3.91 26.99
C ASP A 184 6.79 -3.06 25.74
N ASP A 185 7.76 -2.75 24.87
CA ASP A 185 7.56 -1.96 23.63
C ASP A 185 6.87 -2.73 22.49
N GLY A 186 6.59 -4.02 22.66
CA GLY A 186 5.86 -4.83 21.66
C GLY A 186 6.68 -5.19 20.41
N GLU A 187 8.01 -5.27 20.53
CA GLU A 187 8.90 -5.65 19.42
C GLU A 187 8.73 -7.11 18.97
N GLY A 188 8.98 -7.33 17.67
CA GLY A 188 8.97 -8.65 17.06
C GLY A 188 10.17 -9.50 17.45
N LEU A 189 9.97 -10.82 17.45
CA LEU A 189 10.99 -11.79 17.87
C LEU A 189 12.24 -11.69 16.98
N GLY A 190 12.06 -11.46 15.67
CA GLY A 190 13.14 -11.20 14.73
C GLY A 190 13.91 -9.93 15.04
N SER A 191 13.24 -8.81 15.34
CA SER A 191 13.91 -7.56 15.77
C SER A 191 14.70 -7.76 17.06
N THR A 192 14.14 -8.49 18.02
CA THR A 192 14.82 -8.80 19.29
C THR A 192 16.10 -9.61 19.02
N LEU A 193 16.05 -10.60 18.12
CA LEU A 193 17.23 -11.38 17.72
C LEU A 193 18.26 -10.54 16.95
N VAL A 194 17.84 -9.73 15.99
CA VAL A 194 18.75 -8.84 15.24
C VAL A 194 19.44 -7.87 16.19
N ARG A 195 18.74 -7.34 17.20
CA ARG A 195 19.36 -6.45 18.18
C ARG A 195 20.22 -7.21 19.21
N TYR A 196 19.87 -8.45 19.52
CA TYR A 196 20.69 -9.36 20.32
C TYR A 196 22.05 -9.62 19.65
N LEU A 197 22.11 -9.77 18.32
CA LEU A 197 23.36 -9.94 17.54
C LEU A 197 24.36 -8.78 17.67
N VAL A 198 23.89 -7.57 17.98
CA VAL A 198 24.68 -6.33 17.92
C VAL A 198 25.22 -5.94 19.30
N TRP A 199 24.77 -6.64 20.33
CA TRP A 199 25.00 -6.23 21.70
C TRP A 199 26.38 -6.67 22.18
N GLY A 200 27.36 -5.79 21.95
CA GLY A 200 28.75 -6.00 22.38
C GLY A 200 29.74 -5.09 21.67
N ALA A 201 29.39 -4.59 20.48
CA ALA A 201 30.29 -3.77 19.69
C ALA A 201 29.68 -2.37 19.50
N ASP A 202 30.29 -1.37 20.14
CA ASP A 202 29.94 0.07 20.01
C ASP A 202 30.50 0.66 18.69
N SER A 203 30.87 -0.20 17.74
CA SER A 203 31.52 0.15 16.49
C SER A 203 30.50 0.30 15.35
N THR A 204 30.89 1.02 14.29
CA THR A 204 30.14 1.15 13.04
C THR A 204 29.84 -0.21 12.41
N TRP A 205 30.73 -1.17 12.60
CA TRP A 205 30.64 -2.52 12.04
C TRP A 205 29.46 -3.33 12.60
N SER A 206 29.12 -3.18 13.87
CA SER A 206 27.99 -3.91 14.48
C SER A 206 26.66 -3.52 13.84
N ARG A 207 26.53 -2.27 13.38
CA ARG A 207 25.34 -1.80 12.66
C ARG A 207 25.27 -2.41 11.26
N GLU A 208 26.41 -2.50 10.57
CA GLU A 208 26.50 -3.16 9.26
C GLU A 208 26.16 -4.66 9.36
N LEU A 209 26.64 -5.33 10.41
CA LEU A 209 26.30 -6.73 10.69
C LEU A 209 24.80 -6.90 10.95
N ALA A 210 24.22 -6.03 11.79
CA ALA A 210 22.79 -6.02 12.09
C ALA A 210 21.98 -5.95 10.79
N GLN A 211 22.34 -5.00 9.92
CA GLN A 211 21.67 -4.78 8.66
C GLN A 211 21.85 -5.97 7.73
N SER A 212 23.06 -6.52 7.61
CA SER A 212 23.31 -7.69 6.75
C SER A 212 22.50 -8.91 7.18
N ILE A 213 22.37 -9.18 8.48
CA ILE A 213 21.59 -10.31 8.97
C ILE A 213 20.09 -10.04 8.84
N PHE A 214 19.65 -8.82 9.14
CA PHE A 214 18.28 -8.39 8.90
C PHE A 214 17.88 -8.58 7.44
N ASP A 215 18.69 -8.09 6.51
CA ASP A 215 18.48 -8.22 5.07
C ASP A 215 18.45 -9.70 4.66
N GLY A 216 19.37 -10.53 5.17
CA GLY A 216 19.39 -11.97 4.90
C GLY A 216 18.15 -12.70 5.41
N LEU A 217 17.68 -12.36 6.62
CA LEU A 217 16.45 -12.92 7.18
C LEU A 217 15.21 -12.45 6.42
N LEU A 218 15.17 -11.18 6.01
CA LEU A 218 14.10 -10.62 5.19
C LEU A 218 14.07 -11.30 3.81
N GLU A 219 15.21 -11.48 3.16
CA GLU A 219 15.30 -12.25 1.91
C GLU A 219 14.80 -13.69 2.09
N ALA A 220 15.09 -14.34 3.21
CA ALA A 220 14.58 -15.68 3.50
C ALA A 220 13.04 -15.70 3.67
N VAL A 221 12.44 -14.63 4.21
CA VAL A 221 10.97 -14.49 4.29
C VAL A 221 10.35 -14.45 2.88
N TYR A 222 10.90 -13.63 1.99
CA TYR A 222 10.33 -13.44 0.65
C TYR A 222 10.70 -14.56 -0.35
N ASN A 223 11.79 -15.29 -0.12
CA ASN A 223 12.13 -16.48 -0.92
C ASN A 223 11.48 -17.77 -0.39
N SER A 224 10.53 -17.65 0.54
CA SER A 224 9.89 -18.78 1.24
C SER A 224 9.13 -19.74 0.32
N GLU A 225 8.64 -19.28 -0.84
CA GLU A 225 8.00 -20.14 -1.85
C GLU A 225 8.90 -21.32 -2.28
N LYS A 226 10.24 -21.16 -2.23
CA LYS A 226 11.19 -22.23 -2.55
C LYS A 226 11.38 -23.24 -1.43
N TYR A 227 11.04 -22.88 -0.19
CA TYR A 227 11.50 -23.61 0.99
C TYR A 227 10.39 -24.11 1.92
N HIS A 228 9.21 -23.48 2.00
CA HIS A 228 7.94 -23.96 2.61
C HIS A 228 6.89 -22.83 2.52
N ASN A 229 5.62 -23.15 2.19
CA ASN A 229 4.53 -22.16 2.12
C ASN A 229 4.36 -21.49 3.50
N SER A 230 4.54 -20.16 3.58
CA SER A 230 4.41 -19.42 4.83
C SER A 230 2.94 -19.33 5.24
N ASP A 231 2.53 -20.06 6.29
CA ASP A 231 1.23 -19.83 6.93
C ASP A 231 1.34 -18.74 8.00
N ALA A 232 1.67 -17.52 7.56
CA ALA A 232 1.77 -16.36 8.44
C ALA A 232 0.44 -16.04 9.15
N SER A 233 -0.68 -16.58 8.66
CA SER A 233 -1.99 -16.47 9.30
C SER A 233 -2.09 -17.26 10.60
N ALA A 234 -1.32 -18.35 10.74
CA ALA A 234 -1.27 -19.18 11.95
C ALA A 234 -0.47 -18.55 13.10
N PHE A 235 0.28 -17.48 12.85
CA PHE A 235 1.11 -16.82 13.86
C PHE A 235 0.25 -16.33 15.03
N LYS A 236 0.68 -16.68 16.25
CA LYS A 236 0.02 -16.25 17.49
C LYS A 236 0.59 -14.89 17.88
N ILE A 237 -0.24 -13.86 17.76
CA ILE A 237 0.13 -12.47 18.06
C ILE A 237 -0.92 -11.87 19.00
N GLY A 238 -0.47 -11.14 20.02
CA GLY A 238 -1.37 -10.44 20.93
C GLY A 238 -2.25 -9.43 20.18
N LYS A 239 -3.52 -9.30 20.59
CA LYS A 239 -4.52 -8.47 19.89
C LYS A 239 -4.05 -7.02 19.64
N SER A 240 -3.45 -6.38 20.65
CA SER A 240 -2.93 -5.00 20.55
C SER A 240 -1.79 -4.88 19.53
N ARG A 241 -0.87 -5.85 19.55
CA ARG A 241 0.24 -5.91 18.60
C ARG A 241 -0.25 -6.15 17.18
N ARG A 242 -1.19 -7.09 16.99
CA ARG A 242 -1.81 -7.36 15.69
C ARG A 242 -2.45 -6.10 15.09
N ALA A 243 -3.29 -5.39 15.85
CA ALA A 243 -3.89 -4.13 15.40
C ALA A 243 -2.85 -3.06 15.04
N THR A 244 -1.70 -3.04 15.73
CA THR A 244 -0.59 -2.13 15.42
C THR A 244 0.10 -2.50 14.10
N LEU A 245 0.32 -3.79 13.84
CA LEU A 245 0.92 -4.26 12.59
C LEU A 245 -0.03 -4.06 11.40
N GLU A 246 -1.33 -4.29 11.59
CA GLU A 246 -2.36 -4.02 10.57
C GLU A 246 -2.36 -2.53 10.20
N ARG A 247 -2.33 -1.61 11.19
CA ARG A 247 -2.18 -0.17 10.94
C ARG A 247 -0.90 0.19 10.18
N LYS A 248 0.23 -0.43 10.53
CA LYS A 248 1.51 -0.23 9.81
C LYS A 248 1.46 -0.73 8.37
N PHE A 249 0.74 -1.81 8.10
CA PHE A 249 0.53 -2.28 6.73
C PHE A 249 -0.34 -1.28 5.96
N LEU A 250 -1.47 -0.86 6.54
CA LEU A 250 -2.39 0.10 5.93
C LEU A 250 -1.72 1.46 5.66
N SER A 251 -0.84 1.94 6.53
CA SER A 251 -0.12 3.20 6.30
C SER A 251 0.80 3.17 5.09
N LYS A 252 1.24 1.99 4.63
CA LYS A 252 2.02 1.86 3.39
C LYS A 252 1.20 1.96 2.12
N LEU A 253 -0.11 1.72 2.22
CA LEU A 253 -1.03 1.86 1.10
C LEU A 253 -1.46 3.32 0.92
N GLN A 254 -1.43 4.11 1.99
CA GLN A 254 -1.75 5.53 1.96
C GLN A 254 -0.77 6.30 1.07
N TYR A 255 -1.30 7.31 0.39
CA TYR A 255 -0.56 8.31 -0.36
C TYR A 255 -1.22 9.67 -0.13
N ASP A 256 -0.44 10.74 -0.32
CA ASP A 256 -0.94 12.09 -0.12
C ASP A 256 -2.11 12.37 -1.08
N GLY A 257 -3.16 13.00 -0.58
CA GLY A 257 -4.35 13.31 -1.37
C GLY A 257 -5.24 12.13 -1.76
N MET A 258 -5.12 10.96 -1.12
CA MET A 258 -5.98 9.79 -1.38
C MET A 258 -7.49 10.09 -1.35
N GLN A 259 -7.93 11.09 -0.60
CA GLN A 259 -9.34 11.46 -0.43
C GLN A 259 -9.73 12.78 -1.14
N ASP A 260 -8.78 13.51 -1.73
CA ASP A 260 -9.01 14.90 -2.18
C ASP A 260 -10.11 14.98 -3.23
N ARG A 261 -10.10 14.05 -4.19
CA ARG A 261 -11.11 14.04 -5.24
C ARG A 261 -12.51 13.83 -4.68
N GLU A 262 -12.68 12.84 -3.81
CA GLU A 262 -13.97 12.53 -3.18
C GLU A 262 -14.51 13.69 -2.33
N LEU A 263 -13.62 14.41 -1.65
CA LEU A 263 -13.96 15.61 -0.86
C LEU A 263 -14.32 16.81 -1.74
N THR A 264 -13.73 16.91 -2.93
CA THR A 264 -13.93 18.04 -3.87
C THR A 264 -15.17 17.86 -4.75
N VAL A 265 -15.63 16.62 -4.99
CA VAL A 265 -16.88 16.38 -5.73
C VAL A 265 -18.03 17.08 -4.99
N VAL A 266 -18.78 17.94 -5.69
CA VAL A 266 -19.90 18.70 -5.11
C VAL A 266 -20.98 17.74 -4.59
N GLU A 267 -21.62 18.08 -3.47
CA GLU A 267 -22.74 17.29 -2.94
C GLU A 267 -23.97 17.45 -3.84
N ALA A 268 -24.69 16.35 -4.08
CA ALA A 268 -25.92 16.42 -4.84
C ALA A 268 -26.92 17.36 -4.15
N HIS A 269 -27.68 18.12 -4.94
CA HIS A 269 -28.77 18.91 -4.40
C HIS A 269 -29.79 17.98 -3.72
N GLN A 270 -30.40 18.43 -2.62
CA GLN A 270 -31.19 17.56 -1.72
C GLN A 270 -32.29 16.77 -2.43
N THR A 271 -32.83 17.30 -3.53
CA THR A 271 -33.92 16.72 -4.31
C THR A 271 -33.47 15.90 -5.53
N THR A 272 -32.23 16.03 -5.98
CA THR A 272 -31.74 15.42 -7.23
C THR A 272 -31.32 13.96 -7.05
N PHE A 273 -31.34 13.17 -8.13
CA PHE A 273 -30.89 11.76 -8.19
C PHE A 273 -31.66 10.75 -7.33
N ARG A 274 -32.72 11.15 -6.62
CA ARG A 274 -33.53 10.23 -5.79
C ARG A 274 -34.13 9.08 -6.60
N TRP A 275 -34.51 9.38 -7.85
CA TRP A 275 -35.08 8.43 -8.82
C TRP A 275 -34.22 7.19 -9.05
N ILE A 276 -32.90 7.25 -8.84
CA ILE A 276 -32.02 6.10 -9.12
C ILE A 276 -32.26 4.90 -8.19
N LEU A 277 -32.81 5.16 -7.00
CA LEU A 277 -33.13 4.15 -5.99
C LEU A 277 -34.63 3.85 -5.90
N GLU A 278 -35.46 4.53 -6.68
CA GLU A 278 -36.91 4.33 -6.69
C GLU A 278 -37.29 3.10 -7.53
N GLN A 279 -38.28 2.34 -7.04
CA GLN A 279 -38.93 1.31 -7.83
C GLN A 279 -40.03 1.98 -8.64
N GLU A 280 -39.69 2.44 -9.83
CA GLU A 280 -40.70 2.66 -10.85
C GLU A 280 -40.84 1.38 -11.68
N ASP A 281 -42.04 0.82 -11.67
CA ASP A 281 -42.49 -0.14 -12.68
C ASP A 281 -42.39 0.56 -14.03
N ASP A 282 -41.51 0.13 -14.94
CA ASP A 282 -41.88 0.28 -16.35
C ASP A 282 -41.09 -0.56 -17.35
N GLN A 283 -41.86 -1.24 -18.19
CA GLN A 283 -41.43 -2.00 -19.37
C GLN A 283 -41.01 -1.07 -20.54
N GLN A 284 -40.79 0.23 -20.29
CA GLN A 284 -40.59 1.26 -21.33
C GLN A 284 -39.27 2.02 -21.25
N ARG A 285 -38.40 1.78 -20.25
CA ARG A 285 -37.13 2.51 -20.14
C ARG A 285 -36.03 1.87 -21.02
N PRO A 286 -35.26 2.64 -21.80
CA PRO A 286 -34.13 2.11 -22.58
C PRO A 286 -32.91 1.73 -21.74
N TRP A 287 -32.92 1.96 -20.42
CA TRP A 287 -31.82 1.64 -19.50
C TRP A 287 -32.21 0.61 -18.44
N THR A 288 -31.20 -0.07 -17.90
CA THR A 288 -31.40 -1.05 -16.81
C THR A 288 -31.61 -0.37 -15.47
N ASN A 289 -32.61 -0.79 -14.69
CA ASN A 289 -32.88 -0.21 -13.37
C ASN A 289 -31.71 -0.48 -12.40
N PHE A 290 -31.11 0.58 -11.85
CA PHE A 290 -29.95 0.51 -10.97
C PHE A 290 -30.25 -0.21 -9.65
N ARG A 291 -31.40 0.06 -9.03
CA ARG A 291 -31.84 -0.66 -7.83
C ARG A 291 -32.01 -2.16 -8.09
N HIS A 292 -32.61 -2.54 -9.21
CA HIS A 292 -32.70 -3.96 -9.59
C HIS A 292 -31.30 -4.58 -9.75
N TRP A 293 -30.36 -3.85 -10.36
CA TRP A 293 -28.97 -4.29 -10.43
C TRP A 293 -28.38 -4.52 -9.03
N LEU A 294 -28.54 -3.59 -8.08
CA LEU A 294 -28.05 -3.73 -6.69
C LEU A 294 -28.60 -4.99 -6.01
N GLU A 295 -29.87 -5.33 -6.25
CA GLU A 295 -30.55 -6.48 -5.62
C GLU A 295 -30.26 -7.82 -6.34
N SER A 296 -29.93 -7.78 -7.63
CA SER A 296 -29.73 -8.96 -8.49
C SER A 296 -28.33 -9.59 -8.36
N ASP A 297 -28.11 -10.73 -9.02
CA ASP A 297 -26.78 -11.36 -9.12
C ASP A 297 -25.91 -10.76 -10.26
N GLN A 298 -26.38 -9.74 -10.98
CA GLN A 298 -25.56 -9.04 -11.99
C GLN A 298 -24.37 -8.34 -11.32
N GLN A 299 -23.19 -8.48 -11.90
CA GLN A 299 -21.94 -8.04 -11.27
C GLN A 299 -21.47 -6.65 -11.71
N LEU A 300 -21.73 -6.26 -12.95
CA LEU A 300 -21.21 -5.01 -13.52
C LEU A 300 -22.35 -4.06 -13.87
N TYR A 301 -22.16 -2.78 -13.54
CA TYR A 301 -23.03 -1.69 -13.96
C TYR A 301 -22.19 -0.53 -14.50
N TRP A 302 -22.63 0.06 -15.61
CA TRP A 302 -21.96 1.18 -16.24
C TRP A 302 -22.82 2.44 -16.25
N ILE A 303 -22.35 3.48 -15.55
CA ILE A 303 -22.93 4.82 -15.59
C ILE A 303 -22.15 5.61 -16.65
N THR A 304 -22.81 5.92 -17.77
CA THR A 304 -22.21 6.71 -18.84
C THR A 304 -22.83 8.09 -18.93
N GLY A 305 -22.08 9.03 -19.50
CA GLY A 305 -22.64 10.32 -19.87
C GLY A 305 -21.65 11.44 -20.16
N LYS A 306 -22.16 12.55 -20.67
CA LYS A 306 -21.36 13.72 -21.09
C LYS A 306 -20.54 14.34 -19.95
N ALA A 307 -19.53 15.13 -20.30
CA ALA A 307 -18.83 15.96 -19.33
C ALA A 307 -19.83 16.91 -18.64
N GLY A 308 -19.70 17.09 -17.32
CA GLY A 308 -20.59 17.98 -16.57
C GLY A 308 -22.03 17.49 -16.39
N SER A 309 -22.39 16.25 -16.77
CA SER A 309 -23.73 15.70 -16.55
C SER A 309 -24.02 15.27 -15.11
N GLY A 310 -23.04 15.36 -14.21
CA GLY A 310 -23.22 15.01 -12.79
C GLY A 310 -22.86 13.57 -12.40
N LYS A 311 -22.16 12.81 -13.25
CA LYS A 311 -21.78 11.40 -12.95
C LYS A 311 -21.06 11.22 -11.61
N SER A 312 -20.00 12.00 -11.35
CA SER A 312 -19.27 11.93 -10.09
C SER A 312 -20.13 12.33 -8.90
N THR A 313 -21.00 13.34 -9.08
CA THR A 313 -21.98 13.79 -8.08
C THR A 313 -22.98 12.68 -7.76
N LEU A 314 -23.46 11.96 -8.78
CA LEU A 314 -24.34 10.81 -8.64
C LEU A 314 -23.62 9.64 -7.94
N MET A 315 -22.39 9.33 -8.34
CA MET A 315 -21.59 8.26 -7.71
C MET A 315 -21.39 8.56 -6.22
N ARG A 316 -21.02 9.80 -5.88
CA ARG A 316 -20.91 10.28 -4.50
C ARG A 316 -22.24 10.18 -3.76
N PHE A 317 -23.35 10.59 -4.38
CA PHE A 317 -24.69 10.47 -3.78
C PHE A 317 -25.04 9.03 -3.41
N ILE A 318 -24.68 8.05 -4.25
CA ILE A 318 -24.92 6.62 -4.00
C ILE A 318 -24.05 6.10 -2.85
N THR A 319 -22.78 6.52 -2.78
CA THR A 319 -21.81 6.02 -1.80
C THR A 319 -21.86 6.74 -0.46
N GLN A 320 -22.42 7.95 -0.41
CA GLN A 320 -22.55 8.73 0.81
C GLN A 320 -23.59 8.13 1.76
N PRO A 321 -23.41 8.29 3.07
CA PRO A 321 -24.44 7.94 4.04
C PRO A 321 -25.64 8.89 3.99
N VAL A 322 -26.78 8.40 4.50
CA VAL A 322 -27.94 9.25 4.76
C VAL A 322 -27.81 9.79 6.19
N SER A 323 -27.59 11.10 6.35
CA SER A 323 -27.65 11.75 7.67
C SER A 323 -29.06 11.64 8.23
N SER A 324 -29.30 10.61 9.04
CA SER A 324 -30.53 10.46 9.79
C SER A 324 -30.37 11.25 11.09
N ASN A 325 -31.33 12.13 11.41
CA ASN A 325 -31.31 13.07 12.55
C ASN A 325 -31.21 12.41 13.96
N ASN A 326 -30.87 11.12 14.07
CA ASN A 326 -30.78 10.34 15.30
C ASN A 326 -29.55 9.39 15.37
N ALA A 327 -28.48 9.60 14.60
CA ALA A 327 -27.27 8.76 14.68
C ALA A 327 -26.25 9.28 15.73
N ILE A 328 -25.77 8.39 16.59
CA ILE A 328 -24.96 8.68 17.78
C ILE A 328 -23.43 8.67 17.51
N SER A 329 -22.97 8.38 16.29
CA SER A 329 -21.55 8.48 15.92
C SER A 329 -21.32 8.56 14.39
N ALA A 330 -20.51 9.53 13.96
CA ALA A 330 -20.17 9.82 12.56
C ALA A 330 -19.29 8.75 11.85
N THR A 331 -19.08 7.58 12.46
CA THR A 331 -18.13 6.55 11.98
C THR A 331 -18.79 5.27 11.46
N ASP A 332 -20.10 5.11 11.64
CA ASP A 332 -20.85 3.88 11.29
C ASP A 332 -22.03 4.15 10.34
N GLU A 333 -21.99 5.24 9.57
CA GLU A 333 -23.08 5.53 8.64
C GLU A 333 -22.90 4.73 7.33
N GLU A 334 -23.86 3.85 7.04
CA GLU A 334 -23.85 2.99 5.85
C GLU A 334 -24.22 3.78 4.57
N PRO A 335 -23.59 3.49 3.41
CA PRO A 335 -23.95 4.09 2.12
C PRO A 335 -25.45 3.96 1.79
N ARG A 336 -26.02 4.93 1.04
CA ARG A 336 -27.46 4.89 0.63
C ARG A 336 -27.87 3.59 -0.07
N CYS A 337 -26.95 3.00 -0.82
CA CYS A 337 -27.18 1.74 -1.54
C CYS A 337 -27.17 0.48 -0.66
N SER A 338 -26.80 0.59 0.62
CA SER A 338 -26.59 -0.56 1.52
C SER A 338 -27.86 -1.36 1.72
N GLU A 339 -29.02 -0.71 1.89
CA GLU A 339 -30.31 -1.38 2.09
C GLU A 339 -30.62 -2.36 0.94
N TYR A 340 -30.35 -1.96 -0.30
CA TYR A 340 -30.61 -2.78 -1.48
C TYR A 340 -29.57 -3.88 -1.65
N LEU A 341 -28.30 -3.57 -1.37
CA LEU A 341 -27.21 -4.54 -1.43
C LEU A 341 -27.34 -5.64 -0.36
N LEU A 342 -28.03 -5.39 0.76
CA LEU A 342 -28.29 -6.42 1.77
C LEU A 342 -29.10 -7.60 1.20
N ARG A 343 -29.99 -7.34 0.23
CA ARG A 343 -30.76 -8.39 -0.46
C ARG A 343 -29.84 -9.29 -1.27
N TRP A 344 -28.92 -8.70 -2.04
CA TRP A 344 -27.90 -9.45 -2.79
C TRP A 344 -26.93 -10.17 -1.85
N ALA A 345 -26.54 -9.52 -0.74
CA ALA A 345 -25.58 -10.07 0.21
C ALA A 345 -26.13 -11.27 1.00
N LYS A 346 -27.45 -11.50 1.01
CA LYS A 346 -28.11 -12.67 1.63
C LYS A 346 -27.66 -12.88 3.09
N GLY A 347 -27.56 -11.79 3.84
CA GLY A 347 -27.15 -11.78 5.25
C GLY A 347 -25.63 -11.79 5.51
N ARG A 348 -24.79 -11.73 4.48
CA ARG A 348 -23.34 -11.51 4.64
C ARG A 348 -23.03 -10.03 4.89
N ARG A 349 -21.94 -9.77 5.60
CA ARG A 349 -21.39 -8.40 5.75
C ARG A 349 -21.06 -7.83 4.38
N ILE A 350 -21.38 -6.55 4.15
CA ILE A 350 -21.01 -5.83 2.92
C ILE A 350 -19.72 -5.06 3.17
N VAL A 351 -18.82 -5.08 2.19
CA VAL A 351 -17.58 -4.29 2.19
C VAL A 351 -17.58 -3.42 0.95
N PHE A 352 -17.29 -2.13 1.15
CA PHE A 352 -17.29 -1.13 0.09
C PHE A 352 -15.86 -0.70 -0.26
N GLY A 353 -15.65 -0.42 -1.54
CA GLY A 353 -14.50 0.33 -2.02
C GLY A 353 -14.94 1.34 -3.07
N ALA A 354 -14.47 2.57 -2.98
CA ALA A 354 -14.73 3.64 -3.93
C ALA A 354 -13.42 4.30 -4.35
N PHE A 355 -13.26 4.52 -5.65
CA PHE A 355 -12.16 5.28 -6.22
C PHE A 355 -12.66 6.23 -7.30
N TYR A 356 -12.15 7.46 -7.25
CA TYR A 356 -12.49 8.52 -8.18
C TYR A 356 -11.20 8.94 -8.87
N PHE A 357 -11.08 8.63 -10.17
CA PHE A 357 -9.98 9.14 -10.95
C PHE A 357 -10.02 10.67 -10.99
N TRP A 358 -8.85 11.29 -10.96
CA TRP A 358 -8.72 12.74 -11.06
C TRP A 358 -7.53 13.13 -11.92
N ALA A 359 -7.81 13.50 -13.18
CA ALA A 359 -6.77 13.90 -14.13
C ALA A 359 -6.09 15.23 -13.75
N ALA A 360 -6.83 16.14 -13.12
CA ALA A 360 -6.30 17.43 -12.63
C ALA A 360 -5.71 17.35 -11.21
N GLY A 361 -5.66 16.15 -10.63
CA GLY A 361 -4.99 15.90 -9.36
C GLY A 361 -3.54 15.48 -9.55
N MET A 362 -2.92 14.96 -8.48
CA MET A 362 -1.61 14.32 -8.55
C MET A 362 -1.63 13.14 -9.52
N ASN A 363 -0.51 12.89 -10.19
CA ASN A 363 -0.34 11.75 -11.12
C ASN A 363 -0.80 10.40 -10.58
N ILE A 364 -0.68 10.16 -9.27
CA ILE A 364 -1.15 8.93 -8.64
C ILE A 364 -2.68 8.79 -8.66
N GLN A 365 -3.44 9.89 -8.56
CA GLN A 365 -4.90 9.94 -8.57
C GLN A 365 -5.51 9.65 -9.96
N SER A 366 -4.70 9.75 -11.02
CA SER A 366 -5.08 9.36 -12.39
C SER A 366 -4.44 8.04 -12.84
N SER A 367 -3.86 7.25 -11.92
CA SER A 367 -3.07 6.04 -12.23
C SER A 367 -3.69 4.73 -11.68
N LYS A 368 -3.22 3.58 -12.21
CA LYS A 368 -3.54 2.25 -11.65
C LYS A 368 -3.03 2.07 -10.23
N GLU A 369 -1.86 2.64 -9.93
CA GLU A 369 -1.28 2.54 -8.60
C GLU A 369 -2.19 3.19 -7.54
N GLY A 370 -2.73 4.38 -7.82
CA GLY A 370 -3.70 5.05 -6.96
C GLY A 370 -4.97 4.22 -6.77
N LEU A 371 -5.53 3.70 -7.86
CA LEU A 371 -6.69 2.80 -7.82
C LEU A 371 -6.44 1.59 -6.89
N TYR A 372 -5.32 0.88 -7.09
CA TYR A 372 -5.01 -0.31 -6.29
C TYR A 372 -4.81 0.04 -4.81
N ARG A 373 -4.04 1.08 -4.52
CA ARG A 373 -3.75 1.52 -3.15
C ARG A 373 -5.00 1.91 -2.40
N THR A 374 -5.87 2.72 -3.00
CA THR A 374 -7.09 3.21 -2.37
C THR A 374 -8.08 2.08 -2.12
N LEU A 375 -8.35 1.22 -3.12
CA LEU A 375 -9.25 0.09 -2.94
C LEU A 375 -8.71 -0.89 -1.90
N LEU A 376 -7.42 -1.24 -1.95
CA LEU A 376 -6.80 -2.10 -0.95
C LEU A 376 -6.89 -1.50 0.46
N TYR A 377 -6.60 -0.21 0.60
CA TYR A 377 -6.68 0.47 1.89
C TYR A 377 -8.09 0.41 2.47
N GLN A 378 -9.11 0.77 1.68
CA GLN A 378 -10.50 0.77 2.13
C GLN A 378 -10.99 -0.65 2.46
N ILE A 379 -10.72 -1.64 1.62
CA ILE A 379 -11.16 -3.03 1.83
C ILE A 379 -10.48 -3.64 3.06
N LEU A 380 -9.14 -3.54 3.15
CA LEU A 380 -8.35 -4.16 4.23
C LEU A 380 -8.51 -3.41 5.57
N ARG A 381 -8.91 -2.14 5.57
CA ARG A 381 -9.31 -1.43 6.80
C ARG A 381 -10.55 -2.05 7.43
N HIS A 382 -11.52 -2.50 6.62
CA HIS A 382 -12.74 -3.17 7.10
C HIS A 382 -12.55 -4.68 7.33
N CYS A 383 -11.60 -5.29 6.61
CA CYS A 383 -11.26 -6.72 6.72
C CYS A 383 -9.77 -6.92 7.03
N PRO A 384 -9.25 -6.42 8.16
CA PRO A 384 -7.82 -6.54 8.49
C PRO A 384 -7.39 -8.00 8.66
N GLU A 385 -8.32 -8.91 8.97
CA GLU A 385 -8.12 -10.35 9.02
C GLU A 385 -7.66 -10.96 7.69
N ALA A 386 -7.91 -10.29 6.56
CA ALA A 386 -7.49 -10.75 5.24
C ALA A 386 -5.99 -10.52 4.97
N ILE A 387 -5.35 -9.54 5.63
CA ILE A 387 -3.95 -9.14 5.39
C ILE A 387 -2.97 -10.34 5.39
N PRO A 388 -3.00 -11.26 6.38
CA PRO A 388 -2.12 -12.42 6.41
C PRO A 388 -2.32 -13.40 5.25
N HIS A 389 -3.51 -13.42 4.65
CA HIS A 389 -3.85 -14.33 3.56
C HIS A 389 -3.53 -13.76 2.18
N VAL A 390 -3.61 -12.43 2.03
CA VAL A 390 -3.37 -11.76 0.74
C VAL A 390 -1.90 -11.44 0.53
N CYS A 391 -1.16 -11.17 1.62
CA CYS A 391 0.26 -10.81 1.63
C CYS A 391 1.03 -11.55 2.74
N PRO A 392 1.12 -12.90 2.71
CA PRO A 392 1.70 -13.67 3.81
C PRO A 392 3.15 -13.30 4.10
N GLU A 393 3.98 -13.03 3.08
CA GLU A 393 5.39 -12.67 3.24
C GLU A 393 5.56 -11.31 3.93
N ARG A 394 4.77 -10.31 3.52
CA ARG A 394 4.78 -8.97 4.14
C ARG A 394 4.25 -9.02 5.56
N TRP A 395 3.19 -9.79 5.78
CA TRP A 395 2.65 -10.01 7.11
C TRP A 395 3.69 -10.67 8.00
N GLU A 396 4.37 -11.72 7.51
CA GLU A 396 5.45 -12.38 8.24
C GLU A 396 6.58 -11.41 8.58
N ALA A 397 7.06 -10.60 7.63
CA ALA A 397 8.07 -9.59 7.87
C ALA A 397 7.65 -8.61 8.97
N LEU A 398 6.42 -8.09 8.93
CA LEU A 398 5.87 -7.24 9.99
C LEU A 398 5.78 -7.97 11.34
N CYS A 399 5.42 -9.25 11.34
CA CYS A 399 5.30 -10.06 12.56
C CYS A 399 6.65 -10.40 13.18
N LEU A 400 7.69 -10.57 12.39
CA LEU A 400 9.03 -10.87 12.87
C LEU A 400 9.79 -9.58 13.24
N PHE A 401 9.66 -8.54 12.42
CA PHE A 401 10.54 -7.37 12.47
C PHE A 401 9.85 -6.05 12.83
N ASN A 402 8.53 -6.05 12.98
CA ASN A 402 7.72 -4.84 13.17
C ASN A 402 7.83 -3.80 12.04
N GLU A 403 8.52 -4.15 10.95
CA GLU A 403 8.72 -3.33 9.77
C GLU A 403 8.90 -4.24 8.54
N ASP A 404 8.77 -3.62 7.37
CA ASP A 404 9.10 -4.25 6.10
C ASP A 404 9.60 -3.11 5.20
N PRO A 405 10.89 -3.02 4.87
CA PRO A 405 11.42 -1.88 4.13
C PRO A 405 11.08 -1.92 2.63
N ARG A 406 10.55 -3.03 2.11
CA ARG A 406 10.31 -3.17 0.67
C ARG A 406 9.13 -2.31 0.22
N SER A 407 9.33 -1.54 -0.83
CA SER A 407 8.27 -0.80 -1.52
C SER A 407 7.25 -1.75 -2.14
N LEU A 408 5.99 -1.32 -2.22
CA LEU A 408 4.93 -2.02 -2.96
C LEU A 408 4.98 -1.57 -4.41
N GLY A 409 5.34 -2.47 -5.32
CA GLY A 409 5.32 -2.19 -6.76
C GLY A 409 3.92 -2.33 -7.36
N GLU A 410 3.65 -1.68 -8.49
CA GLU A 410 2.34 -1.73 -9.16
C GLU A 410 1.86 -3.16 -9.45
N GLY A 411 2.74 -4.01 -10.00
CA GLY A 411 2.40 -5.40 -10.33
C GLY A 411 2.07 -6.25 -9.09
N GLU A 412 2.72 -5.95 -7.97
CA GLU A 412 2.42 -6.58 -6.69
C GLU A 412 1.07 -6.09 -6.15
N LEU A 413 0.81 -4.78 -6.17
CA LEU A 413 -0.47 -4.19 -5.77
C LEU A 413 -1.64 -4.78 -6.55
N ARG A 414 -1.51 -4.96 -7.87
CA ARG A 414 -2.51 -5.63 -8.70
C ARG A 414 -2.80 -7.05 -8.20
N ASN A 415 -1.75 -7.84 -7.95
CA ASN A 415 -1.90 -9.21 -7.47
C ASN A 415 -2.55 -9.26 -6.09
N ILE A 416 -2.17 -8.34 -5.19
CA ILE A 416 -2.77 -8.22 -3.86
C ILE A 416 -4.26 -7.87 -3.98
N LEU A 417 -4.66 -6.97 -4.88
CA LEU A 417 -6.06 -6.61 -5.10
C LEU A 417 -6.89 -7.81 -5.58
N LEU A 418 -6.41 -8.56 -6.58
CA LEU A 418 -7.09 -9.76 -7.07
C LEU A 418 -7.22 -10.83 -5.97
N LYS A 419 -6.16 -11.05 -5.18
CA LYS A 419 -6.20 -11.97 -4.02
C LYS A 419 -7.18 -11.47 -2.95
N THR A 420 -7.18 -10.18 -2.66
CA THR A 420 -8.08 -9.54 -1.68
C THR A 420 -9.53 -9.71 -2.07
N ALA A 421 -9.87 -9.46 -3.34
CA ALA A 421 -11.21 -9.68 -3.86
C ALA A 421 -11.65 -11.15 -3.67
N ARG A 422 -10.79 -12.13 -3.96
CA ARG A 422 -11.06 -13.56 -3.71
C ARG A 422 -11.31 -13.88 -2.25
N VAL A 423 -10.36 -13.49 -1.38
CA VAL A 423 -10.38 -13.83 0.05
C VAL A 423 -11.58 -13.17 0.74
N VAL A 424 -11.81 -11.88 0.51
CA VAL A 424 -12.91 -11.14 1.14
C VAL A 424 -14.26 -11.63 0.63
N SER A 425 -14.39 -11.98 -0.65
CA SER A 425 -15.65 -12.52 -1.20
C SER A 425 -16.09 -13.86 -0.58
N SER A 426 -15.18 -14.56 0.10
CA SER A 426 -15.50 -15.81 0.80
C SER A 426 -16.20 -15.59 2.14
N THR A 427 -15.99 -14.44 2.78
CA THR A 427 -16.53 -14.10 4.11
C THR A 427 -17.50 -12.92 4.10
N ALA A 428 -17.46 -12.09 3.06
CA ALA A 428 -18.24 -10.87 2.90
C ALA A 428 -18.66 -10.68 1.43
N SER A 429 -19.60 -9.78 1.19
CA SER A 429 -20.03 -9.37 -0.14
C SER A 429 -19.34 -8.05 -0.50
N LEU A 430 -18.51 -8.06 -1.55
CA LEU A 430 -17.70 -6.90 -1.94
C LEU A 430 -18.37 -6.10 -3.07
N CYS A 431 -18.54 -4.80 -2.84
CA CYS A 431 -19.10 -3.85 -3.80
C CYS A 431 -18.09 -2.71 -4.07
N LEU A 432 -17.74 -2.50 -5.34
CA LEU A 432 -16.76 -1.51 -5.77
C LEU A 432 -17.40 -0.42 -6.63
N PHE A 433 -17.01 0.82 -6.43
CA PHE A 433 -17.39 1.98 -7.23
C PHE A 433 -16.12 2.60 -7.81
N ILE A 434 -16.04 2.73 -9.13
CA ILE A 434 -14.87 3.30 -9.82
C ILE A 434 -15.38 4.37 -10.78
N ASP A 435 -15.16 5.63 -10.45
CA ASP A 435 -15.62 6.76 -11.26
C ASP A 435 -14.48 7.41 -12.04
N GLY A 436 -14.81 7.95 -13.22
CA GLY A 436 -13.88 8.67 -14.08
C GLY A 436 -12.90 7.76 -14.83
N LEU A 437 -13.34 6.61 -15.36
CA LEU A 437 -12.44 5.73 -16.14
C LEU A 437 -11.80 6.47 -17.34
N ASP A 438 -12.45 7.50 -17.89
CA ASP A 438 -11.92 8.38 -18.94
C ASP A 438 -10.84 9.36 -18.46
N GLU A 439 -10.67 9.55 -17.15
CA GLU A 439 -9.63 10.38 -16.54
C GLU A 439 -8.34 9.59 -16.26
N PHE A 440 -8.27 8.32 -16.67
CA PHE A 440 -7.09 7.48 -16.53
C PHE A 440 -5.98 7.90 -17.50
N ASN A 441 -4.78 8.12 -16.99
CA ASN A 441 -3.64 8.59 -17.79
C ASN A 441 -2.90 7.49 -18.58
N GLY A 442 -3.33 6.23 -18.48
CA GLY A 442 -2.74 5.09 -19.19
C GLY A 442 -3.63 4.55 -20.31
N ARG A 443 -3.43 3.27 -20.68
CA ARG A 443 -4.25 2.61 -21.71
C ARG A 443 -5.56 2.10 -21.11
N HIS A 444 -6.69 2.62 -21.57
CA HIS A 444 -8.02 2.22 -21.10
C HIS A 444 -8.30 0.71 -21.21
N ASP A 445 -7.73 0.02 -22.20
CA ASP A 445 -7.80 -1.45 -22.32
C ASP A 445 -7.26 -2.18 -21.08
N ASP A 446 -6.23 -1.62 -20.43
CA ASP A 446 -5.65 -2.22 -19.23
C ASP A 446 -6.63 -2.12 -18.02
N LEU A 447 -7.43 -1.05 -17.93
CA LEU A 447 -8.48 -0.92 -16.91
C LEU A 447 -9.66 -1.84 -17.20
N ILE A 448 -10.11 -1.93 -18.45
CA ILE A 448 -11.19 -2.82 -18.85
C ILE A 448 -10.80 -4.28 -18.54
N ARG A 449 -9.57 -4.69 -18.88
CA ARG A 449 -9.04 -6.01 -18.53
C ARG A 449 -9.03 -6.25 -17.03
N LEU A 450 -8.59 -5.28 -16.22
CA LEU A 450 -8.60 -5.39 -14.76
C LEU A 450 -10.02 -5.60 -14.22
N VAL A 451 -11.01 -4.83 -14.68
CA VAL A 451 -12.42 -4.96 -14.26
C VAL A 451 -12.95 -6.35 -14.63
N GLN A 452 -12.71 -6.81 -15.86
CA GLN A 452 -13.10 -8.15 -16.31
C GLN A 452 -12.44 -9.26 -15.49
N GLU A 453 -11.15 -9.13 -15.16
CA GLU A 453 -10.43 -10.09 -14.33
C GLU A 453 -10.99 -10.17 -12.91
N LEU A 454 -11.34 -9.02 -12.31
CA LEU A 454 -11.97 -8.94 -10.98
C LEU A 454 -13.34 -9.63 -10.96
N LEU A 455 -14.17 -9.39 -11.99
CA LEU A 455 -15.48 -10.00 -12.16
C LEU A 455 -15.39 -11.52 -12.34
N ALA A 456 -14.46 -12.00 -13.18
CA ALA A 456 -14.24 -13.42 -13.44
C ALA A 456 -13.68 -14.17 -12.22
N THR A 457 -12.97 -13.45 -11.36
CA THR A 457 -12.23 -14.00 -10.22
C THR A 457 -13.09 -14.21 -8.98
N SER A 458 -14.10 -13.36 -8.77
CA SER A 458 -14.84 -13.30 -7.51
C SER A 458 -16.27 -12.81 -7.71
N PRO A 459 -17.25 -13.31 -6.94
CA PRO A 459 -18.65 -12.88 -7.04
C PRO A 459 -18.85 -11.51 -6.37
N ILE A 460 -18.33 -10.47 -7.01
CA ILE A 460 -18.37 -9.09 -6.54
C ILE A 460 -19.29 -8.24 -7.41
N LYS A 461 -19.69 -7.07 -6.89
CA LYS A 461 -20.35 -6.01 -7.66
C LYS A 461 -19.36 -4.89 -7.97
N ILE A 462 -19.40 -4.38 -9.18
CA ILE A 462 -18.62 -3.24 -9.64
C ILE A 462 -19.55 -2.29 -10.39
N CYS A 463 -19.61 -1.03 -9.95
CA CYS A 463 -20.18 0.06 -10.70
C CYS A 463 -19.04 0.92 -11.25
N VAL A 464 -19.04 1.16 -12.56
CA VAL A 464 -18.03 1.99 -13.23
C VAL A 464 -18.67 3.24 -13.85
N GLY A 465 -18.00 4.37 -13.75
CA GLY A 465 -18.42 5.66 -14.34
C GLY A 465 -17.45 6.11 -15.43
N SER A 466 -17.95 6.46 -16.61
CA SER A 466 -17.12 7.02 -17.68
C SER A 466 -17.87 7.93 -18.65
N ARG A 467 -17.14 8.62 -19.53
CA ARG A 467 -17.72 9.18 -20.76
C ARG A 467 -18.09 8.08 -21.77
N PRO A 468 -19.01 8.35 -22.71
CA PRO A 468 -19.37 7.45 -23.81
C PRO A 468 -18.28 7.46 -24.90
N TRP A 469 -17.05 7.10 -24.54
CA TRP A 469 -15.99 6.89 -25.52
C TRP A 469 -16.12 5.50 -26.11
N LEU A 470 -15.76 5.35 -27.39
CA LEU A 470 -15.89 4.09 -28.14
C LEU A 470 -15.27 2.90 -27.41
N VAL A 471 -14.10 3.09 -26.79
CA VAL A 471 -13.40 2.04 -26.03
C VAL A 471 -14.25 1.47 -24.87
N PHE A 472 -15.08 2.30 -24.23
CA PHE A 472 -15.96 1.88 -23.16
C PHE A 472 -17.30 1.38 -23.69
N GLU A 473 -17.83 2.00 -24.75
CA GLU A 473 -19.04 1.52 -25.42
C GLU A 473 -18.85 0.10 -25.96
N ASP A 474 -17.77 -0.17 -26.66
CA ASP A 474 -17.46 -1.49 -27.21
C ASP A 474 -17.35 -2.57 -26.13
N ALA A 475 -16.83 -2.20 -24.95
CA ALA A 475 -16.56 -3.14 -23.87
C ALA A 475 -17.71 -3.31 -22.86
N LEU A 476 -18.52 -2.27 -22.63
CA LEU A 476 -19.45 -2.18 -21.50
C LEU A 476 -20.93 -2.01 -21.92
N SER A 477 -21.21 -1.63 -23.18
CA SER A 477 -22.60 -1.39 -23.64
C SER A 477 -23.51 -2.62 -23.56
N SER A 478 -22.95 -3.83 -23.66
CA SER A 478 -23.70 -5.07 -23.53
C SER A 478 -24.13 -5.39 -22.09
N GLN A 479 -23.61 -4.64 -21.11
CA GLN A 479 -23.89 -4.83 -19.69
C GLN A 479 -25.01 -3.89 -19.23
N SER A 480 -25.48 -4.08 -18.00
CA SER A 480 -26.41 -3.16 -17.36
C SER A 480 -25.81 -1.75 -17.32
N ASN A 481 -26.49 -0.79 -17.93
CA ASN A 481 -26.03 0.58 -18.03
C ASN A 481 -27.19 1.59 -17.89
N LEU A 482 -26.81 2.83 -17.57
CA LEU A 482 -27.65 4.02 -17.70
C LEU A 482 -26.83 5.15 -18.32
N ARG A 483 -27.52 6.00 -19.09
CA ARG A 483 -26.96 7.22 -19.67
C ARG A 483 -27.53 8.43 -18.95
N LEU A 484 -26.68 9.19 -18.27
CA LEU A 484 -27.13 10.16 -17.27
C LEU A 484 -27.82 11.38 -17.90
N GLU A 485 -27.31 11.90 -19.03
CA GLU A 485 -27.89 13.08 -19.68
C GLU A 485 -29.34 12.90 -20.13
N ASP A 486 -29.78 11.65 -20.35
CA ASP A 486 -31.16 11.33 -20.76
C ASP A 486 -32.12 11.33 -19.56
N LEU A 487 -31.59 11.37 -18.32
CA LEU A 487 -32.33 11.16 -17.07
C LEU A 487 -32.33 12.38 -16.16
N THR A 488 -31.49 13.36 -16.43
CA THR A 488 -31.32 14.53 -15.58
C THR A 488 -32.30 15.67 -15.89
N HIS A 489 -33.19 15.53 -16.87
CA HIS A 489 -34.09 16.61 -17.30
C HIS A 489 -34.92 17.18 -16.13
N ASP A 490 -35.62 16.33 -15.40
CA ASP A 490 -36.50 16.76 -14.30
C ASP A 490 -35.70 17.25 -13.10
N ASP A 491 -34.56 16.62 -12.81
CA ASP A 491 -33.62 17.08 -11.78
C ASP A 491 -33.06 18.49 -12.12
N ILE A 492 -32.73 18.74 -13.38
CA ILE A 492 -32.27 20.05 -13.87
C ILE A 492 -33.39 21.08 -13.73
N LYS A 493 -34.63 20.74 -14.12
CA LYS A 493 -35.78 21.64 -13.98
C LYS A 493 -36.01 22.03 -12.52
N GLU A 494 -35.97 21.05 -11.61
CA GLU A 494 -36.11 21.29 -10.18
C GLU A 494 -34.96 22.15 -9.62
N TYR A 495 -33.72 21.89 -10.05
CA TYR A 495 -32.55 22.70 -9.69
C TYR A 495 -32.71 24.16 -10.14
N VAL A 496 -33.06 24.39 -11.40
CA VAL A 496 -33.27 25.72 -11.98
C VAL A 496 -34.37 26.45 -11.22
N MET A 497 -35.52 25.80 -11.00
CA MET A 497 -36.64 26.37 -10.25
C MET A 497 -36.24 26.75 -8.83
N THR A 498 -35.59 25.84 -8.10
CA THR A 498 -35.13 26.11 -6.72
C THR A 498 -34.17 27.29 -6.70
N ARG A 499 -33.24 27.35 -7.65
CA ARG A 499 -32.21 28.39 -7.66
C ARG A 499 -32.78 29.75 -8.05
N PHE A 500 -33.70 29.80 -8.99
CA PHE A 500 -34.42 31.03 -9.32
C PHE A 500 -35.33 31.49 -8.18
N GLN A 501 -36.10 30.59 -7.55
CA GLN A 501 -36.96 30.94 -6.41
C GLN A 501 -36.18 31.46 -5.19
N SER A 502 -34.91 31.07 -5.05
CA SER A 502 -34.04 31.58 -3.98
C SER A 502 -33.62 33.05 -4.17
N ASP A 503 -33.82 33.63 -5.35
CA ASP A 503 -33.44 35.02 -5.66
C ASP A 503 -34.66 35.96 -5.65
N ALA A 504 -34.54 37.08 -4.94
CA ALA A 504 -35.64 38.02 -4.75
C ALA A 504 -36.04 38.75 -6.04
N GLU A 505 -35.09 39.00 -6.96
CA GLU A 505 -35.39 39.68 -8.23
C GLU A 505 -36.14 38.77 -9.19
N PHE A 506 -35.86 37.46 -9.17
CA PHE A 506 -36.66 36.50 -9.93
C PHE A 506 -38.10 36.44 -9.41
N GLY A 507 -38.31 36.53 -8.08
CA GLY A 507 -39.64 36.64 -7.50
C GLY A 507 -40.43 37.83 -8.06
N ARG A 508 -39.78 38.99 -8.19
CA ARG A 508 -40.40 40.19 -8.81
C ARG A 508 -40.68 40.02 -10.30
N LEU A 509 -39.75 39.40 -11.04
CA LEU A 509 -39.93 39.10 -12.47
C LEU A 509 -41.15 38.20 -12.66
N ARG A 510 -41.31 37.17 -11.82
CA ARG A 510 -42.45 36.24 -11.86
C ARG A 510 -43.78 36.91 -11.52
N GLU A 511 -43.80 37.87 -10.59
CA GLU A 511 -45.01 38.65 -10.28
C GLU A 511 -45.44 39.56 -11.44
N GLN A 512 -44.48 40.05 -12.24
CA GLN A 512 -44.74 40.97 -13.35
C GLN A 512 -45.02 40.23 -14.67
N GLU A 513 -44.31 39.14 -14.94
CA GLU A 513 -44.31 38.40 -16.20
C GLU A 513 -44.23 36.88 -15.93
N ALA A 514 -45.31 36.30 -15.41
CA ALA A 514 -45.37 34.89 -15.04
C ALA A 514 -45.10 33.94 -16.24
N ASP A 515 -45.73 34.19 -17.38
CA ASP A 515 -45.57 33.36 -18.58
C ASP A 515 -44.11 33.31 -19.06
N PHE A 516 -43.43 34.47 -19.08
CA PHE A 516 -42.02 34.55 -19.44
C PHE A 516 -41.13 33.79 -18.45
N SER A 517 -41.43 33.86 -17.15
CA SER A 517 -40.63 33.19 -16.12
C SER A 517 -40.68 31.66 -16.24
N ASP A 518 -41.84 31.10 -16.58
CA ASP A 518 -42.01 29.66 -16.80
C ASP A 518 -41.37 29.23 -18.13
N ASP A 519 -41.56 30.00 -19.21
CA ASP A 519 -40.89 29.78 -20.50
C ASP A 519 -39.36 29.84 -20.38
N LEU A 520 -38.83 30.76 -19.56
CA LEU A 520 -37.39 30.90 -19.35
C LEU A 520 -36.81 29.64 -18.70
N VAL A 521 -37.50 29.05 -17.72
CA VAL A 521 -37.10 27.79 -17.09
C VAL A 521 -37.07 26.67 -18.13
N ASP A 522 -38.16 26.51 -18.90
CA ASP A 522 -38.25 25.44 -19.90
C ASP A 522 -37.21 25.60 -21.02
N ASN A 523 -36.91 26.84 -21.43
CA ASN A 523 -35.86 27.13 -22.40
C ASN A 523 -34.45 26.79 -21.87
N VAL A 524 -34.16 27.11 -20.61
CA VAL A 524 -32.88 26.73 -19.98
C VAL A 524 -32.74 25.21 -19.91
N VAL A 525 -33.78 24.51 -19.44
CA VAL A 525 -33.78 23.05 -19.32
C VAL A 525 -33.63 22.39 -20.69
N GLY A 526 -34.36 22.88 -21.70
CA GLY A 526 -34.29 22.37 -23.07
C GLY A 526 -32.90 22.55 -23.71
N LYS A 527 -32.24 23.70 -23.49
CA LYS A 527 -30.88 23.95 -24.00
C LYS A 527 -29.81 23.17 -23.26
N ALA A 528 -30.01 22.85 -21.98
CA ALA A 528 -29.00 22.23 -21.13
C ALA A 528 -28.48 20.88 -21.63
N SER A 529 -29.27 20.15 -22.43
CA SER A 529 -28.85 18.86 -23.03
C SER A 529 -28.28 17.86 -22.03
N GLY A 530 -28.76 17.90 -20.78
CA GLY A 530 -28.32 17.07 -19.66
C GLY A 530 -26.99 17.46 -18.99
N VAL A 531 -26.48 18.69 -19.19
CA VAL A 531 -25.20 19.17 -18.65
C VAL A 531 -25.42 20.13 -17.48
N PHE A 532 -25.34 19.63 -16.25
CA PHE A 532 -25.51 20.44 -15.02
C PHE A 532 -24.54 21.61 -14.91
N LEU A 533 -23.27 21.44 -15.31
CA LEU A 533 -22.30 22.53 -15.26
C LEU A 533 -22.72 23.72 -16.14
N TRP A 534 -23.28 23.43 -17.32
CA TRP A 534 -23.81 24.45 -18.21
C TRP A 534 -24.99 25.19 -17.56
N VAL A 535 -25.91 24.43 -16.95
CA VAL A 535 -27.07 24.99 -16.25
C VAL A 535 -26.64 25.94 -15.15
N ASP A 536 -25.66 25.53 -14.34
CA ASP A 536 -25.16 26.34 -13.23
C ASP A 536 -24.58 27.69 -13.71
N LEU A 537 -23.77 27.65 -14.78
CA LEU A 537 -23.20 28.84 -15.40
C LEU A 537 -24.29 29.76 -15.97
N VAL A 538 -25.25 29.19 -16.71
CA VAL A 538 -26.33 29.95 -17.35
C VAL A 538 -27.27 30.57 -16.32
N VAL A 539 -27.70 29.81 -15.31
CA VAL A 539 -28.55 30.31 -14.23
C VAL A 539 -27.85 31.43 -13.46
N THR A 540 -26.57 31.28 -13.14
CA THR A 540 -25.79 32.34 -12.49
C THR A 540 -25.72 33.60 -13.36
N SER A 541 -25.41 33.45 -14.64
CA SER A 541 -25.39 34.52 -15.63
C SER A 541 -26.74 35.25 -15.78
N LEU A 542 -27.85 34.51 -15.76
CA LEU A 542 -29.21 35.08 -15.83
C LEU A 542 -29.57 35.82 -14.53
N LEU A 543 -29.23 35.26 -13.37
CA LEU A 543 -29.44 35.92 -12.07
C LEU A 543 -28.63 37.23 -11.96
N ASP A 544 -27.41 37.26 -12.46
CA ASP A 544 -26.59 38.48 -12.49
C ASP A 544 -27.16 39.53 -13.45
N GLY A 545 -27.73 39.10 -14.59
CA GLY A 545 -28.48 39.97 -15.49
C GLY A 545 -29.70 40.59 -14.80
N MET A 546 -30.49 39.78 -14.08
CA MET A 546 -31.65 40.26 -13.31
C MET A 546 -31.24 41.31 -12.27
N ARG A 547 -30.15 41.07 -11.54
CA ARG A 547 -29.60 42.03 -10.55
C ARG A 547 -29.08 43.31 -11.19
N SER A 548 -28.66 43.23 -12.44
CA SER A 548 -28.21 44.38 -13.24
C SER A 548 -29.37 45.16 -13.86
N GLY A 549 -30.62 44.68 -13.72
CA GLY A 549 -31.82 45.31 -14.24
C GLY A 549 -32.15 44.94 -15.69
N ASP A 550 -31.66 43.80 -16.19
CA ASP A 550 -31.99 43.31 -17.52
C ASP A 550 -33.49 43.02 -17.64
N ARG A 551 -34.10 43.42 -18.77
CA ARG A 551 -35.51 43.12 -19.07
C ARG A 551 -35.64 41.68 -19.56
N ALA A 552 -36.87 41.14 -19.58
CA ALA A 552 -37.17 39.81 -20.11
C ALA A 552 -36.56 39.55 -21.51
N CYS A 553 -36.66 40.51 -22.43
CA CYS A 553 -36.08 40.36 -23.77
C CYS A 553 -34.54 40.37 -23.79
N ASP A 554 -33.90 41.00 -22.81
CA ASP A 554 -32.44 41.05 -22.66
C ASP A 554 -31.95 39.73 -22.03
N LEU A 555 -32.69 39.18 -21.06
CA LEU A 555 -32.46 37.84 -20.50
C LEU A 555 -32.64 36.72 -21.53
N GLN A 556 -33.69 36.76 -22.34
CA GLN A 556 -33.89 35.80 -23.42
C GLN A 556 -32.77 35.90 -24.46
N ARG A 557 -32.35 37.12 -24.83
CA ARG A 557 -31.22 37.32 -25.75
C ARG A 557 -29.92 36.74 -25.18
N ARG A 558 -29.66 36.94 -23.89
CA ARG A 558 -28.51 36.33 -23.19
C ARG A 558 -28.57 34.81 -23.25
N LEU A 559 -29.74 34.21 -23.03
CA LEU A 559 -29.94 32.77 -23.17
C LEU A 559 -29.76 32.28 -24.61
N ASP A 560 -30.27 33.00 -25.60
CA ASP A 560 -30.20 32.64 -27.02
C ASP A 560 -28.76 32.65 -27.54
N GLN A 561 -27.94 33.60 -27.08
CA GLN A 561 -26.52 33.74 -27.41
C GLN A 561 -25.65 32.62 -26.82
N LEU A 562 -26.08 31.97 -25.74
CA LEU A 562 -25.32 30.88 -25.13
C LEU A 562 -25.53 29.58 -25.94
N PRO A 563 -24.46 28.89 -26.35
CA PRO A 563 -24.56 27.65 -27.10
C PRO A 563 -25.07 26.52 -26.19
N GLY A 564 -25.66 25.47 -26.77
CA GLY A 564 -26.29 24.37 -26.02
C GLY A 564 -25.33 23.28 -25.53
N ASP A 565 -24.03 23.41 -25.80
CA ASP A 565 -23.00 22.47 -25.38
C ASP A 565 -21.82 23.19 -24.71
N LEU A 566 -21.09 22.45 -23.89
CA LEU A 566 -20.03 23.00 -23.05
C LEU A 566 -18.77 23.39 -23.86
N GLU A 567 -18.49 22.71 -24.97
CA GLU A 567 -17.31 22.97 -25.80
C GLU A 567 -17.46 24.30 -26.52
N SER A 568 -18.59 24.51 -27.20
CA SER A 568 -18.95 25.79 -27.80
C SER A 568 -19.04 26.91 -26.76
N LEU A 569 -19.51 26.63 -25.54
CA LEU A 569 -19.55 27.63 -24.47
C LEU A 569 -18.14 28.08 -24.08
N TYR A 570 -17.19 27.15 -23.98
CA TYR A 570 -15.79 27.50 -23.74
C TYR A 570 -15.20 28.27 -24.92
N ASP A 571 -15.49 27.89 -26.16
CA ASP A 571 -15.04 28.64 -27.34
C ASP A 571 -15.54 30.09 -27.33
N ASP A 572 -16.80 30.32 -26.94
CA ASP A 572 -17.36 31.66 -26.78
C ASP A 572 -16.70 32.42 -25.62
N ILE A 573 -16.46 31.76 -24.48
CA ILE A 573 -15.73 32.36 -23.35
C ILE A 573 -14.33 32.76 -23.79
N PHE A 574 -13.57 31.87 -24.44
CA PHE A 574 -12.22 32.15 -24.92
C PHE A 574 -12.21 33.22 -26.01
N GLY A 575 -13.19 33.22 -26.92
CA GLY A 575 -13.38 34.24 -27.94
C GLY A 575 -13.78 35.61 -27.38
N SER A 576 -14.38 35.64 -26.18
CA SER A 576 -14.74 36.89 -25.49
C SER A 576 -13.58 37.54 -24.73
N ILE A 577 -12.46 36.82 -24.52
CA ILE A 577 -11.27 37.37 -23.86
C ILE A 577 -10.63 38.40 -24.80
N ASP A 578 -10.34 39.60 -24.27
CA ASP A 578 -9.62 40.63 -25.01
C ASP A 578 -8.29 40.06 -25.53
N PRO A 579 -7.94 40.25 -26.82
CA PRO A 579 -6.68 39.77 -27.39
C PRO A 579 -5.43 40.16 -26.59
N LEU A 580 -5.45 41.29 -25.88
CA LEU A 580 -4.39 41.72 -24.98
C LEU A 580 -4.14 40.73 -23.82
N TYR A 581 -5.20 40.08 -23.32
CA TYR A 581 -5.13 39.16 -22.19
C TYR A 581 -5.01 37.69 -22.62
N LEU A 582 -5.11 37.36 -23.91
CA LEU A 582 -4.93 35.99 -24.40
C LEU A 582 -3.53 35.45 -24.08
N GLU A 583 -2.50 36.29 -24.21
CA GLU A 583 -1.13 35.89 -23.86
C GLU A 583 -1.00 35.58 -22.36
N HIS A 584 -1.61 36.41 -21.50
CA HIS A 584 -1.64 36.14 -20.06
C HIS A 584 -2.43 34.88 -19.73
N ALA A 585 -3.60 34.66 -20.36
CA ALA A 585 -4.38 33.44 -20.18
C ALA A 585 -3.56 32.20 -20.55
N ALA A 586 -2.86 32.23 -21.69
CA ALA A 586 -1.97 31.14 -22.10
C ALA A 586 -0.82 30.93 -21.11
N GLN A 587 -0.20 31.99 -20.59
CA GLN A 587 0.82 31.91 -19.55
C GLN A 587 0.29 31.30 -18.25
N TYR A 588 -0.94 31.65 -17.83
CA TYR A 588 -1.58 31.05 -16.66
C TYR A 588 -1.85 29.56 -16.85
N PHE A 589 -2.33 29.13 -18.03
CA PHE A 589 -2.50 27.70 -18.34
C PHE A 589 -1.17 26.95 -18.35
N GLN A 590 -0.11 27.54 -18.91
CA GLN A 590 1.23 26.95 -18.89
C GLN A 590 1.80 26.86 -17.48
N MET A 591 1.58 27.87 -16.64
CA MET A 591 1.96 27.84 -15.23
C MET A 591 1.20 26.76 -14.46
N MET A 592 -0.10 26.62 -14.70
CA MET A 592 -0.90 25.55 -14.11
C MET A 592 -0.36 24.18 -14.52
N GLN A 593 -0.12 23.96 -15.81
CA GLN A 593 0.43 22.72 -16.34
C GLN A 593 1.87 22.42 -15.89
N ALA A 594 2.67 23.45 -15.58
CA ALA A 594 4.04 23.29 -15.10
C ALA A 594 4.15 23.09 -13.58
N CYS A 595 3.07 23.36 -12.84
CA CYS A 595 2.94 23.07 -11.42
C CYS A 595 2.46 21.64 -11.14
N ASP A 596 1.89 20.97 -12.15
CA ASP A 596 1.50 19.55 -12.18
C ASP A 596 2.68 18.63 -12.53
#